data_AF-A0A7J9RT43-F1
#
_entry.id   AF-A0A7J9RT43-F1
#
_cell.length_a   1.000
_cell.length_b   1.000
_cell.length_c   1.000
_cell.angle_alpha   90.00
_cell.angle_beta   90.00
_cell.angle_gamma   90.00
#
_symmetry.space_group_name_H-M   'P 1'
#
loop_
_entity.id
_entity.type
_entity.pdbx_description
1 polymer ?
#
loop_
_entity_poly.entity_id
_entity_poly.type
_entity_poly.pdbx_seq_one_letter_code
_entity_poly.pdbx_strand_id
1 'polypeptide(L)'
;MISTLKALHLSLKLNTTKIYAGQGIGIVVELYYSGNNPLYINVSFPIVFSSSTPCGTQKLVGFKVFKGYYTIENISMAKPLYFYKPSEYYYCPVIFAVTQYKLLPMSDEIQLIYNGRLQATMHDVLMASLNGYWIGSNFTYFQPGIYTVEAVDYFNQTVLAYFTVL
;
A
#
# COMPACT_ATOMS: atom_id res chain seq x y z
N MET A 1 1.03 -24.08 5.98
CA MET A 1 0.33 -22.79 6.14
C MET A 1 1.11 -21.80 7.02
N ILE A 2 1.67 -22.23 8.17
CA ILE A 2 2.50 -21.34 9.03
C ILE A 2 3.90 -21.04 8.43
N SER A 3 4.52 -22.00 7.73
CA SER A 3 5.84 -21.83 7.11
C SER A 3 5.84 -20.91 5.89
N THR A 4 4.74 -20.89 5.13
CA THR A 4 4.57 -20.03 3.95
C THR A 4 4.42 -18.55 4.31
N LEU A 5 3.81 -18.24 5.47
CA LEU A 5 3.72 -16.86 5.96
C LEU A 5 5.09 -16.32 6.41
N LYS A 6 5.96 -17.16 6.97
CA LYS A 6 7.33 -16.76 7.34
C LYS A 6 8.20 -16.38 6.14
N ALA A 7 7.82 -16.80 4.93
CA ALA A 7 8.55 -16.48 3.72
C ALA A 7 8.13 -15.15 3.08
N LEU A 8 7.06 -14.51 3.58
CA LEU A 8 6.55 -13.24 3.09
C LEU A 8 7.10 -12.10 3.95
N HIS A 9 7.73 -11.14 3.31
CA HIS A 9 8.39 -10.02 3.98
C HIS A 9 7.77 -8.72 3.49
N LEU A 10 6.96 -8.09 4.33
CA LEU A 10 6.43 -6.75 4.09
C LEU A 10 7.45 -5.71 4.54
N SER A 11 7.78 -4.76 3.67
CA SER A 11 8.67 -3.65 3.99
C SER A 11 8.03 -2.30 3.68
N LEU A 12 8.35 -1.31 4.51
CA LEU A 12 7.93 0.08 4.38
C LEU A 12 9.16 0.98 4.54
N LYS A 13 9.46 1.77 3.51
CA LYS A 13 10.61 2.67 3.47
C LYS A 13 10.14 4.09 3.18
N LEU A 14 10.65 5.04 3.96
CA LEU A 14 10.46 6.47 3.72
C LEU A 14 11.77 7.05 3.19
N ASN A 15 11.70 8.00 2.25
CA ASN A 15 12.90 8.67 1.74
C ASN A 15 13.57 9.58 2.79
N THR A 16 12.80 10.10 3.74
CA THR A 16 13.26 10.91 4.87
C THR A 16 12.31 10.72 6.06
N THR A 17 12.75 11.06 7.27
CA THR A 17 11.88 11.12 8.46
C THR A 17 11.47 12.54 8.84
N LYS A 18 11.99 13.56 8.13
CA LYS A 18 11.67 14.97 8.36
C LYS A 18 11.48 15.70 7.04
N ILE A 19 10.41 16.48 6.96
CA ILE A 19 10.08 17.36 5.83
C ILE A 19 9.63 18.73 6.34
N TYR A 20 9.69 19.74 5.49
CA TYR A 20 9.01 21.02 5.71
C TYR A 20 7.62 21.02 5.07
N ALA A 21 6.73 21.91 5.53
CA ALA A 21 5.43 22.09 4.89
C ALA A 21 5.58 22.34 3.36
N GLY A 22 4.83 21.59 2.57
CA GLY A 22 4.88 21.63 1.10
C GLY A 22 5.93 20.72 0.45
N GLN A 23 6.89 20.18 1.21
CA GLN A 23 7.81 19.16 0.70
C GLN A 23 7.12 17.79 0.59
N GLY A 24 7.57 16.98 -0.37
CA GLY A 24 7.06 15.63 -0.59
C GLY A 24 7.76 14.59 0.30
N ILE A 25 6.98 13.73 0.94
CA ILE A 25 7.43 12.46 1.54
C ILE A 25 7.31 11.35 0.49
N GLY A 26 8.41 10.66 0.23
CA GLY A 26 8.47 9.47 -0.59
C GLY A 26 8.20 8.23 0.26
N ILE A 27 7.24 7.42 -0.15
CA ILE A 27 6.82 6.19 0.51
C ILE A 27 7.00 5.04 -0.47
N VAL A 28 7.69 3.99 -0.05
CA VAL A 28 7.83 2.73 -0.79
C VAL A 28 7.36 1.59 0.10
N VAL A 29 6.39 0.82 -0.40
CA VAL A 29 5.89 -0.40 0.23
C VAL A 29 6.15 -1.56 -0.71
N GLU A 30 6.71 -2.65 -0.20
CA GLU A 30 7.14 -3.79 -0.99
C GLU A 30 6.80 -5.09 -0.24
N LEU A 31 6.23 -6.06 -0.96
CA LEU A 31 6.09 -7.43 -0.47
C LEU A 31 7.06 -8.35 -1.22
N TYR A 32 8.00 -8.91 -0.48
CA TYR A 32 8.98 -9.84 -1.01
C TYR A 32 8.68 -11.27 -0.57
N TYR A 33 8.71 -12.22 -1.50
CA TYR A 33 8.50 -13.63 -1.21
C TYR A 33 9.80 -14.42 -1.33
N SER A 34 10.29 -14.89 -0.18
CA SER A 34 11.54 -15.66 -0.03
C SER A 34 11.35 -17.18 -0.10
N GLY A 35 10.23 -17.65 -0.62
CA GLY A 35 9.99 -19.09 -0.76
C GLY A 35 10.64 -19.65 -2.03
N ASN A 36 11.03 -20.93 -1.99
CA ASN A 36 11.67 -21.61 -3.13
C ASN A 36 10.69 -22.05 -4.22
N ASN A 37 9.39 -22.19 -3.89
CA ASN A 37 8.34 -22.61 -4.83
C ASN A 37 7.30 -21.51 -4.97
N PRO A 38 6.67 -21.33 -6.15
CA PRO A 38 5.66 -20.29 -6.33
C PRO A 38 4.50 -20.44 -5.35
N LEU A 39 4.01 -19.33 -4.82
CA LEU A 39 2.83 -19.30 -3.96
C LEU A 39 1.62 -18.86 -4.77
N TYR A 40 0.57 -19.67 -4.76
CA TYR A 40 -0.68 -19.40 -5.46
C TYR A 40 -1.75 -18.95 -4.46
N ILE A 41 -2.41 -17.83 -4.76
CA ILE A 41 -3.49 -17.26 -3.97
C ILE A 41 -4.72 -17.19 -4.87
N ASN A 42 -5.75 -17.96 -4.54
CA ASN A 42 -7.01 -17.90 -5.26
C ASN A 42 -7.90 -16.82 -4.64
N VAL A 43 -8.49 -15.99 -5.50
CA VAL A 43 -9.38 -14.90 -5.08
C VAL A 43 -10.69 -14.98 -5.85
N SER A 44 -11.81 -14.70 -5.19
CA SER A 44 -13.12 -14.64 -5.86
C SER A 44 -13.30 -13.36 -6.68
N PHE A 45 -12.61 -12.29 -6.28
CA PHE A 45 -12.63 -10.97 -6.92
C PHE A 45 -11.22 -10.36 -6.87
N PRO A 46 -10.89 -9.42 -7.78
CA PRO A 46 -9.62 -8.71 -7.73
C PRO A 46 -9.42 -8.05 -6.36
N ILE A 47 -8.24 -8.23 -5.78
CA ILE A 47 -7.87 -7.53 -4.56
C ILE A 47 -7.65 -6.06 -4.93
N VAL A 48 -8.31 -5.16 -4.19
CA VAL A 48 -8.11 -3.72 -4.33
C VAL A 48 -7.70 -3.16 -2.97
N PHE A 49 -6.40 -2.89 -2.83
CA PHE A 49 -5.86 -2.26 -1.63
C PHE A 49 -5.92 -0.73 -1.71
N SER A 50 -5.98 -0.09 -0.54
CA SER A 50 -5.83 1.36 -0.43
C SER A 50 -4.43 1.79 -0.86
N SER A 51 -4.37 2.82 -1.70
CA SER A 51 -3.15 3.42 -2.21
C SER A 51 -3.24 4.95 -2.11
N SER A 52 -2.23 5.66 -2.63
CA SER A 52 -2.28 7.11 -2.84
C SER A 52 -3.25 7.54 -3.95
N THR A 53 -3.81 6.61 -4.72
CA THR A 53 -4.66 6.88 -5.89
C THR A 53 -6.11 6.46 -5.65
N PRO A 54 -7.08 7.15 -6.27
CA PRO A 54 -8.51 6.89 -6.03
C PRO A 54 -8.97 5.50 -6.50
N CYS A 55 -8.23 4.88 -7.42
CA CYS A 55 -8.57 3.57 -8.00
C CYS A 55 -8.02 2.39 -7.20
N GLY A 56 -7.28 2.67 -6.12
CA GLY A 56 -6.56 1.64 -5.39
C GLY A 56 -5.49 0.98 -6.24
N THR A 57 -5.21 -0.28 -5.95
CA THR A 57 -4.16 -1.05 -6.61
C THR A 57 -4.47 -2.54 -6.62
N GLN A 58 -4.06 -3.24 -7.68
CA GLN A 58 -4.16 -4.71 -7.77
C GLN A 58 -2.99 -5.44 -7.09
N LYS A 59 -2.12 -4.70 -6.39
CA LYS A 59 -1.02 -5.21 -5.58
C LYS A 59 -1.56 -5.94 -4.34
N LEU A 60 -0.75 -6.79 -3.73
CA LEU A 60 -1.10 -7.45 -2.47
C LEU A 60 -0.70 -6.62 -1.25
N VAL A 61 -0.19 -5.41 -1.48
CA VAL A 61 0.13 -4.43 -0.46
C VAL A 61 -0.71 -3.17 -0.61
N GLY A 62 -0.89 -2.47 0.50
CA GLY A 62 -1.50 -1.16 0.57
C GLY A 62 -0.87 -0.33 1.68
N PHE A 63 -1.16 0.96 1.69
CA PHE A 63 -0.75 1.82 2.79
C PHE A 63 -1.77 2.92 3.10
N LYS A 64 -1.65 3.47 4.31
CA LYS A 64 -2.40 4.63 4.80
C LYS A 64 -1.44 5.56 5.55
N VAL A 65 -1.79 6.84 5.63
CA VAL A 65 -1.09 7.80 6.47
C VAL A 65 -2.08 8.43 7.43
N PHE A 66 -1.63 8.67 8.64
CA PHE A 66 -2.41 9.23 9.74
C PHE A 66 -1.66 10.45 10.30
N LYS A 67 -2.42 11.48 10.69
CA LYS A 67 -1.85 12.58 11.48
C LYS A 67 -1.84 12.19 12.96
N GLY A 68 -0.67 12.19 13.57
CA GLY A 68 -0.42 11.74 14.93
C GLY A 68 0.60 10.60 15.01
N TYR A 69 1.04 10.29 16.23
CA TYR A 69 1.89 9.14 16.53
C TYR A 69 1.00 7.97 16.96
N TYR A 70 0.95 6.93 16.15
CA TYR A 70 0.18 5.72 16.40
C TYR A 70 1.09 4.50 16.39
N THR A 71 0.79 3.53 17.24
CA THR A 71 1.46 2.25 17.33
C THR A 71 0.52 1.13 16.88
N ILE A 72 1.02 -0.11 16.77
CA ILE A 72 0.20 -1.25 16.34
C ILE A 72 -1.03 -1.43 17.24
N GLU A 73 -0.91 -1.09 18.52
CA GLU A 73 -1.97 -1.24 19.52
C GLU A 73 -3.12 -0.24 19.35
N ASN A 74 -2.87 0.92 18.71
CA ASN A 74 -3.86 2.01 18.64
C ASN A 74 -4.15 2.52 17.22
N ILE A 75 -3.47 2.01 16.18
CA ILE A 75 -3.67 2.40 14.78
C ILE A 75 -5.10 2.17 14.29
N SER A 76 -5.80 1.20 14.88
CA SER A 76 -7.21 0.90 14.59
C SER A 76 -8.18 2.05 14.92
N MET A 77 -7.79 2.97 15.82
CA MET A 77 -8.57 4.16 16.17
C MET A 77 -8.23 5.38 15.30
N ALA A 78 -7.18 5.27 14.48
CA ALA A 78 -6.67 6.38 13.69
C ALA A 78 -7.57 6.66 12.48
N LYS A 79 -7.68 7.95 12.11
CA LYS A 79 -8.41 8.37 10.90
C LYS A 79 -7.44 8.57 9.74
N PRO A 80 -7.55 7.80 8.65
CA PRO A 80 -6.63 7.91 7.53
C PRO A 80 -6.82 9.26 6.80
N LEU A 81 -5.73 9.79 6.29
CA LEU A 81 -5.72 10.97 5.42
C LEU A 81 -6.15 10.57 4.00
N TYR A 82 -6.84 11.48 3.30
CA TYR A 82 -7.29 11.27 1.93
C TYR A 82 -6.34 11.94 0.94
N PHE A 83 -5.80 11.21 -0.03
CA PHE A 83 -4.87 11.74 -1.03
C PHE A 83 -5.52 12.17 -2.34
N TYR A 84 -6.81 11.89 -2.47
CA TYR A 84 -7.67 12.31 -3.55
C TYR A 84 -8.88 13.02 -2.96
N LYS A 85 -9.52 13.89 -3.74
CA LYS A 85 -10.65 14.69 -3.30
C LYS A 85 -11.84 13.76 -2.99
N PRO A 86 -12.35 13.77 -1.76
CA PRO A 86 -13.56 13.04 -1.42
C PRO A 86 -14.73 13.47 -2.32
N SER A 87 -15.59 12.50 -2.67
CA SER A 87 -16.81 12.72 -3.46
C SER A 87 -16.59 13.23 -4.89
N GLU A 88 -15.35 13.20 -5.39
CA GLU A 88 -15.06 13.43 -6.81
C GLU A 88 -15.12 12.10 -7.58
N TYR A 89 -15.70 12.15 -8.79
CA TYR A 89 -15.75 10.98 -9.67
C TYR A 89 -14.41 10.83 -10.40
N TYR A 90 -13.72 9.74 -10.15
CA TYR A 90 -12.48 9.39 -10.84
C TYR A 90 -12.73 8.27 -11.85
N TYR A 91 -12.36 8.50 -13.10
CA TYR A 91 -12.37 7.44 -14.10
C TYR A 91 -11.19 6.50 -13.85
N CYS A 92 -11.49 5.30 -13.37
CA CYS A 92 -10.50 4.27 -13.16
C CYS A 92 -10.35 3.40 -14.42
N PRO A 93 -9.12 3.18 -14.92
CA PRO A 93 -8.90 2.25 -16.01
C PRO A 93 -9.34 0.84 -15.60
N VAL A 94 -9.62 0.01 -16.61
CA VAL A 94 -10.11 -1.35 -16.43
C VAL A 94 -9.14 -2.15 -15.55
N ILE A 95 -9.64 -2.57 -14.38
CA ILE A 95 -8.97 -3.49 -13.45
C ILE A 95 -9.05 -4.89 -14.05
N PHE A 96 -7.93 -5.62 -14.11
CA PHE A 96 -7.95 -7.00 -14.60
C PHE A 96 -8.86 -7.85 -13.70
N ALA A 97 -9.72 -8.66 -14.29
CA ALA A 97 -10.48 -9.67 -13.56
C ALA A 97 -9.50 -10.76 -13.09
N VAL A 98 -8.86 -10.58 -11.95
CA VAL A 98 -7.90 -11.56 -11.41
C VAL A 98 -8.67 -12.58 -10.59
N THR A 99 -8.46 -13.87 -10.87
CA THR A 99 -8.97 -14.99 -10.06
C THR A 99 -7.87 -15.70 -9.30
N GLN A 100 -6.60 -15.46 -9.67
CA GLN A 100 -5.46 -16.02 -8.97
C GLN A 100 -4.24 -15.09 -9.06
N TYR A 101 -3.53 -14.97 -7.94
CA TYR A 101 -2.21 -14.38 -7.87
C TYR A 101 -1.18 -15.49 -7.72
N LYS A 102 -0.04 -15.35 -8.41
CA LYS A 102 1.11 -16.22 -8.23
C LYS A 102 2.33 -15.39 -7.88
N LEU A 103 2.83 -15.54 -6.66
CA LEU A 103 4.08 -14.92 -6.21
C LEU A 103 5.23 -15.78 -6.71
N LEU A 104 6.19 -15.16 -7.37
CA LEU A 104 7.36 -15.85 -7.90
C LEU A 104 8.40 -16.10 -6.80
N PRO A 105 9.09 -17.25 -6.82
CA PRO A 105 10.12 -17.57 -5.84
C PRO A 105 11.20 -16.51 -5.75
N MET A 106 11.66 -16.21 -4.53
CA MET A 106 12.81 -15.34 -4.26
C MET A 106 12.72 -13.97 -4.95
N SER A 107 11.51 -13.40 -5.08
CA SER A 107 11.31 -12.10 -5.69
C SER A 107 10.13 -11.35 -5.08
N ASP A 108 9.99 -10.10 -5.50
CA ASP A 108 8.81 -9.26 -5.29
C ASP A 108 7.82 -9.39 -6.47
N GLU A 109 8.02 -10.30 -7.43
CA GLU A 109 7.16 -10.37 -8.61
C GLU A 109 5.89 -11.18 -8.36
N ILE A 110 4.77 -10.62 -8.81
CA ILE A 110 3.46 -11.27 -8.87
C ILE A 110 2.96 -11.42 -10.30
N GLN A 111 2.34 -12.55 -10.57
CA GLN A 111 1.61 -12.83 -11.79
C GLN A 111 0.11 -12.76 -11.52
N LEU A 112 -0.59 -11.93 -12.30
CA LEU A 112 -2.05 -11.81 -12.28
C LEU A 112 -2.64 -12.82 -13.26
N ILE A 113 -3.47 -13.75 -12.79
CA ILE A 113 -4.02 -14.84 -13.58
C ILE A 113 -5.54 -14.76 -13.59
N TYR A 114 -6.13 -14.89 -14.78
CA TYR A 114 -7.58 -15.01 -14.98
C TYR A 114 -7.91 -16.28 -15.75
N ASN A 115 -8.75 -17.14 -15.18
CA ASN A 115 -9.17 -18.41 -15.79
C ASN A 115 -7.98 -19.21 -16.37
N GLY A 116 -6.89 -19.30 -15.59
CA GLY A 116 -5.67 -20.02 -15.97
C GLY A 116 -4.76 -19.31 -16.97
N ARG A 117 -5.11 -18.11 -17.45
CA ARG A 117 -4.29 -17.30 -18.38
C ARG A 117 -3.62 -16.15 -17.65
N LEU A 118 -2.31 -16.01 -17.85
CA LEU A 118 -1.53 -14.86 -17.39
C LEU A 118 -2.07 -13.57 -18.05
N GLN A 119 -2.44 -12.60 -17.22
CA GLN A 119 -2.86 -11.26 -17.65
C GLN A 119 -1.68 -10.29 -17.62
N ALA A 120 -0.90 -10.31 -16.54
CA ALA A 120 0.24 -9.44 -16.34
C ALA A 120 1.25 -10.04 -15.35
N THR A 121 2.51 -9.64 -15.47
CA THR A 121 3.56 -9.81 -14.45
C THR A 121 3.97 -8.44 -13.97
N MET A 122 4.12 -8.25 -12.66
CA MET A 122 4.48 -6.96 -12.06
C MET A 122 5.15 -7.14 -10.70
N HIS A 123 5.99 -6.19 -10.29
CA HIS A 123 6.57 -6.14 -8.93
C HIS A 123 5.52 -5.73 -7.90
N ASP A 124 5.42 -6.40 -6.75
CA ASP A 124 4.48 -6.10 -5.68
C ASP A 124 4.95 -4.93 -4.81
N VAL A 125 5.19 -3.81 -5.50
CA VAL A 125 5.74 -2.58 -4.96
C VAL A 125 4.78 -1.42 -5.23
N LEU A 126 4.56 -0.60 -4.21
CA LEU A 126 3.87 0.67 -4.27
C LEU A 126 4.84 1.81 -3.98
N MET A 127 4.80 2.83 -4.81
CA MET A 127 5.55 4.06 -4.63
C MET A 127 4.59 5.24 -4.64
N ALA A 128 4.77 6.16 -3.68
CA ALA A 128 4.02 7.39 -3.63
C ALA A 128 4.92 8.55 -3.21
N SER A 129 4.65 9.73 -3.76
CA SER A 129 5.22 11.00 -3.31
C SER A 129 4.07 11.91 -2.92
N LEU A 130 3.99 12.26 -1.63
CA LEU A 130 2.86 12.96 -1.03
C LEU A 130 3.33 14.24 -0.38
N ASN A 131 2.64 15.35 -0.57
CA ASN A 131 2.96 16.64 0.06
C ASN A 131 1.79 17.21 0.89
N GLY A 132 0.65 16.52 0.90
CA GLY A 132 -0.55 16.96 1.58
C GLY A 132 -1.69 15.96 1.45
N TYR A 133 -2.88 16.40 1.82
CA TYR A 133 -4.09 15.61 1.86
C TYR A 133 -5.33 16.50 1.70
N TRP A 134 -6.47 15.88 1.42
CA TRP A 134 -7.74 16.56 1.26
C TRP A 134 -8.56 16.53 2.55
N ILE A 135 -9.19 17.67 2.86
CA ILE A 135 -10.21 17.81 3.90
C ILE A 135 -11.46 18.35 3.21
N GLY A 136 -12.42 17.46 2.94
CA GLY A 136 -13.55 17.80 2.06
C GLY A 136 -13.05 18.26 0.69
N SER A 137 -13.50 19.42 0.21
CA SER A 137 -13.08 19.96 -1.09
C SER A 137 -11.75 20.69 -1.08
N ASN A 138 -11.05 20.78 0.05
CA ASN A 138 -9.87 21.63 0.20
C ASN A 138 -8.60 20.78 0.33
N PHE A 139 -7.66 20.98 -0.59
CA PHE A 139 -6.33 20.43 -0.47
C PHE A 139 -5.52 21.21 0.57
N THR A 140 -4.84 20.48 1.46
CA THR A 140 -4.03 21.05 2.54
C THR A 140 -2.66 20.37 2.51
N TYR A 141 -1.59 21.16 2.41
CA TYR A 141 -0.24 20.64 2.62
C TYR A 141 -0.11 20.05 4.02
N PHE A 142 0.80 19.08 4.20
CA PHE A 142 1.06 18.57 5.54
C PHE A 142 1.41 19.73 6.49
N GLN A 143 0.73 19.72 7.64
CA GLN A 143 0.88 20.73 8.68
C GLN A 143 1.93 20.25 9.68
N PRO A 144 2.58 21.15 10.43
CA PRO A 144 3.55 20.75 11.46
C PRO A 144 3.00 19.68 12.40
N GLY A 145 3.83 18.68 12.71
CA GLY A 145 3.47 17.54 13.56
C GLY A 145 4.00 16.19 13.09
N ILE A 146 3.69 15.15 13.86
CA ILE A 146 4.08 13.77 13.58
C ILE A 146 3.01 13.09 12.73
N TYR A 147 3.45 12.27 11.79
CA TYR A 147 2.60 11.44 10.95
C TYR A 147 3.06 9.99 11.03
N THR A 148 2.08 9.08 11.04
CA THR A 148 2.30 7.64 11.02
C THR A 148 1.91 7.10 9.65
N VAL A 149 2.77 6.31 9.03
CA VAL A 149 2.51 5.56 7.81
C VAL A 149 2.33 4.11 8.19
N GLU A 150 1.21 3.52 7.81
CA GLU A 150 0.91 2.09 7.99
C GLU A 150 0.94 1.42 6.64
N ALA A 151 1.76 0.37 6.51
CA ALA A 151 1.72 -0.57 5.39
C ALA A 151 1.06 -1.87 5.85
N VAL A 152 0.18 -2.40 5.02
CA VAL A 152 -0.50 -3.69 5.23
C VAL A 152 -0.39 -4.56 3.98
N ASP A 153 -0.36 -5.87 4.17
CA ASP A 153 -0.46 -6.84 3.07
C ASP A 153 -1.75 -7.65 3.13
N TYR A 154 -1.99 -8.43 2.07
CA TYR A 154 -3.12 -9.37 1.96
C TYR A 154 -3.15 -10.43 3.07
N PHE A 155 -2.00 -10.69 3.70
CA PHE A 155 -1.83 -11.70 4.74
C PHE A 155 -1.94 -11.11 6.15
N ASN A 156 -2.36 -9.85 6.26
CA ASN A 156 -2.57 -9.13 7.51
C ASN A 156 -1.27 -8.91 8.30
N GLN A 157 -0.11 -8.85 7.62
CA GLN A 157 1.10 -8.28 8.18
C GLN A 157 0.97 -6.75 8.19
N THR A 158 1.59 -6.11 9.19
CA THR A 158 1.53 -4.66 9.35
C THR A 158 2.89 -4.13 9.77
N VAL A 159 3.34 -3.07 9.11
CA VAL A 159 4.58 -2.36 9.42
C VAL A 159 4.29 -0.86 9.50
N LEU A 160 4.87 -0.19 10.49
CA LEU A 160 4.69 1.25 10.71
C LEU A 160 6.00 2.00 10.47
N ALA A 161 5.88 3.21 9.91
CA ALA A 161 6.96 4.18 9.82
C ALA A 161 6.45 5.57 10.19
N TYR A 162 7.37 6.48 10.50
CA TYR A 162 7.02 7.80 11.02
C TYR A 162 7.81 8.88 10.30
N PHE A 163 7.16 10.00 10.04
CA PHE A 163 7.83 11.23 9.63
C PHE A 163 7.27 12.43 10.39
N THR A 164 8.06 13.49 10.48
CA THR A 164 7.69 14.76 11.12
C THR A 164 7.71 15.88 10.11
N VAL A 165 6.71 16.75 10.19
CA VAL A 165 6.68 18.02 9.46
C VAL A 165 7.09 19.13 10.41
N LEU A 166 8.13 19.87 10.00
CA LEU A 166 8.70 21.01 10.72
C LEU A 166 8.01 22.31 10.32
#